data_AF-A0A9W7BCK6-F1
#
_entry.id   AF-A0A9W7BCK6-F1
#
_cell.length_a   1.000
_cell.length_b   1.000
_cell.length_c   1.000
_cell.angle_alpha   90.00
_cell.angle_beta   90.00
_cell.angle_gamma   90.00
#
_symmetry.space_group_name_H-M   'P 1'
#
loop_
_entity.id
_entity.type
_entity.pdbx_description
1 polymer ?
#
loop_
_entity_poly.entity_id
_entity_poly.type
_entity_poly.pdbx_seq_one_letter_code
_entity_poly.pdbx_strand_id
1 'polypeptide(L)'
;MSSPSPPNVPTAGGATAVGGEPNIPPSVESELLLSNSINHSINNSTSDPSSDPSSSITLPQLSTYTYIPVPDLTVRDSINGTLASYLQPDVNVWVYSSSGKKRTGRAFLKARVVHEEVDEEEIIGKDFNEIKDRRVLVKYPKGSTYSARRSLLSPILEPVSDARYIFGTENGRSSSSWQGNLSSLSCGSCVLVASETDNYRRLCHTHARKGEAFLEIGCDYGFCIEMVGRGMEVDETEKLKERDRDGEGEEAAEQAQTSTAPTSSKPRLLGIDISPESIGLASSKFPNIPFYVADALTTSGLSFIKVKCLEEMKTLPDVVAIDINGIREIEAVVKCLENVLEFKPRLVIVKSRAMYKYVDEMK
;
A
#
# COMPACT_ATOMS: atom_id res chain seq x y z
N MET A 1 -62.98 1.44 27.68
CA MET A 1 -63.49 1.43 26.29
C MET A 1 -62.46 0.71 25.46
N SER A 2 -62.78 -0.52 25.11
CA SER A 2 -61.87 -1.54 24.62
C SER A 2 -61.78 -1.50 23.10
N SER A 3 -60.57 -1.77 22.61
CA SER A 3 -60.14 -1.78 21.21
C SER A 3 -60.94 -2.79 20.36
N PRO A 4 -61.27 -2.49 19.09
CA PRO A 4 -61.90 -3.46 18.20
C PRO A 4 -60.86 -4.40 17.57
N SER A 5 -61.18 -5.69 17.57
CA SER A 5 -60.43 -6.78 16.94
C SER A 5 -60.57 -6.77 15.41
N PRO A 6 -59.55 -7.19 14.64
CA PRO A 6 -59.68 -7.45 13.21
C PRO A 6 -60.28 -8.84 12.91
N PRO A 7 -60.87 -9.04 11.71
CA PRO A 7 -61.69 -10.21 11.38
C PRO A 7 -60.93 -11.44 10.88
N ASN A 8 -61.60 -12.58 11.04
CA ASN A 8 -61.28 -13.93 10.58
C ASN A 8 -60.87 -14.04 9.11
N VAL A 9 -59.85 -14.87 8.84
CA VAL A 9 -59.53 -15.43 7.52
C VAL A 9 -59.84 -16.93 7.55
N PRO A 10 -60.52 -17.49 6.52
CA PRO A 10 -60.93 -18.90 6.49
C PRO A 10 -59.84 -19.84 5.96
N THR A 11 -59.89 -21.06 6.48
CA THR A 11 -59.13 -22.26 6.10
C THR A 11 -59.87 -23.06 5.03
N ALA A 12 -59.20 -23.44 3.94
CA ALA A 12 -59.42 -24.61 3.06
C ALA A 12 -58.45 -24.47 1.87
N GLY A 13 -57.78 -25.48 1.31
CA GLY A 13 -57.82 -26.92 1.46
C GLY A 13 -56.65 -27.51 0.66
N GLY A 14 -56.37 -28.81 0.86
CA GLY A 14 -55.21 -29.49 0.30
C GLY A 14 -55.32 -29.85 -1.18
N ALA A 15 -54.15 -30.14 -1.77
CA ALA A 15 -54.02 -30.96 -2.97
C ALA A 15 -52.63 -31.62 -2.98
N THR A 16 -52.65 -32.94 -3.08
CA THR A 16 -51.55 -33.88 -3.34
C THR A 16 -51.08 -33.84 -4.81
N ALA A 17 -49.77 -33.83 -5.04
CA ALA A 17 -49.08 -34.25 -6.27
C ALA A 17 -47.65 -34.65 -5.84
N VAL A 18 -47.23 -35.91 -5.80
CA VAL A 18 -46.93 -36.87 -6.89
C VAL A 18 -45.94 -36.32 -7.92
N GLY A 19 -44.68 -36.70 -7.75
CA GLY A 19 -43.83 -37.31 -8.80
C GLY A 19 -43.24 -36.40 -9.87
N GLY A 20 -41.92 -36.20 -9.82
CA GLY A 20 -41.14 -35.70 -10.94
C GLY A 20 -39.71 -35.31 -10.54
N GLU A 21 -38.82 -36.28 -10.39
CA GLU A 21 -37.38 -36.02 -10.33
C GLU A 21 -36.90 -35.48 -11.69
N PRO A 22 -36.17 -34.36 -11.75
CA PRO A 22 -35.48 -33.95 -12.96
C PRO A 22 -34.23 -34.81 -13.16
N ASN A 23 -34.22 -35.50 -14.29
CA ASN A 23 -33.13 -36.29 -14.83
C ASN A 23 -31.98 -35.35 -15.24
N ILE A 24 -30.95 -35.24 -14.39
CA ILE A 24 -29.73 -34.46 -14.67
C ILE A 24 -28.72 -35.39 -15.37
N PRO A 25 -28.21 -35.04 -16.56
CA PRO A 25 -27.21 -35.86 -17.26
C PRO A 25 -25.85 -35.82 -16.53
N PRO A 26 -25.07 -36.91 -16.54
CA PRO A 26 -23.76 -36.95 -15.90
C PRO A 26 -22.73 -36.33 -16.84
N SER A 27 -22.13 -35.20 -16.47
CA SER A 27 -20.94 -34.72 -17.16
C SER A 27 -19.96 -34.00 -16.23
N VAL A 28 -18.91 -34.74 -15.89
CA VAL A 28 -17.51 -34.30 -15.73
C VAL A 28 -17.22 -33.25 -14.65
N GLU A 29 -17.33 -33.65 -13.38
CA GLU A 29 -16.47 -33.13 -12.31
C GLU A 29 -16.03 -34.29 -11.43
N SER A 30 -14.89 -34.87 -11.76
CA SER A 30 -14.22 -35.86 -10.93
C SER A 30 -12.72 -35.70 -11.12
N GLU A 31 -12.13 -34.76 -10.38
CA GLU A 31 -10.79 -34.84 -9.79
C GLU A 31 -10.47 -33.51 -9.10
N LEU A 32 -10.83 -33.38 -7.81
CA LEU A 32 -10.15 -32.56 -6.79
C LEU A 32 -10.85 -32.69 -5.44
N LEU A 33 -11.01 -33.93 -4.98
CA LEU A 33 -11.28 -34.24 -3.57
C LEU A 33 -10.36 -35.39 -3.14
N LEU A 34 -9.07 -35.08 -3.04
CA LEU A 34 -8.17 -35.82 -2.16
C LEU A 34 -8.05 -35.01 -0.87
N SER A 35 -8.77 -35.51 0.13
CA SER A 35 -8.64 -35.19 1.53
C SER A 35 -7.17 -35.22 1.97
N ASN A 36 -6.55 -34.05 2.11
CA ASN A 36 -5.37 -33.91 2.95
C ASN A 36 -5.83 -33.60 4.37
N SER A 37 -6.12 -34.65 5.13
CA SER A 37 -6.00 -34.60 6.59
C SER A 37 -4.52 -34.37 6.91
N ILE A 38 -4.11 -33.11 6.99
CA ILE A 38 -2.81 -32.73 7.55
C ILE A 38 -2.95 -32.87 9.06
N ASN A 39 -2.71 -34.07 9.56
CA ASN A 39 -2.27 -34.24 10.93
C ASN A 39 -0.88 -33.62 11.03
N HIS A 40 -0.79 -32.42 11.59
CA HIS A 40 0.47 -31.89 12.12
C HIS A 40 0.90 -32.75 13.31
N SER A 41 1.55 -33.89 13.03
CA SER A 41 2.43 -34.53 14.01
C SER A 41 3.63 -33.62 14.21
N ILE A 42 3.59 -32.84 15.29
CA ILE A 42 4.74 -32.15 15.84
C ILE A 42 5.71 -33.24 16.33
N ASN A 43 6.70 -33.57 15.50
CA ASN A 43 7.85 -34.34 15.93
C ASN A 43 8.69 -33.45 16.84
N ASN A 44 8.54 -33.61 18.16
CA ASN A 44 9.51 -33.14 19.14
C ASN A 44 10.76 -34.01 19.05
N SER A 45 11.64 -33.72 18.09
CA SER A 45 13.02 -34.19 18.15
C SER A 45 13.77 -33.31 19.14
N THR A 46 14.03 -33.85 20.33
CA THR A 46 14.97 -33.31 21.31
C THR A 46 16.39 -33.40 20.73
N SER A 47 16.83 -32.34 20.05
CA SER A 47 18.23 -32.14 19.64
C SER A 47 18.96 -31.24 20.65
N ASP A 48 20.25 -31.53 20.83
CA ASP A 48 21.19 -30.91 21.77
C ASP A 48 21.13 -29.36 21.82
N PRO A 49 21.09 -28.75 23.02
CA PRO A 49 21.02 -27.30 23.21
C PRO A 49 22.38 -26.57 23.14
N SER A 50 23.38 -27.07 22.41
CA SER A 50 24.76 -26.53 22.47
C SER A 50 25.29 -25.90 21.19
N SER A 51 24.48 -25.76 20.14
CA SER A 51 24.86 -24.95 18.97
C SER A 51 24.25 -23.56 19.10
N ASP A 52 25.13 -22.55 19.18
CA ASP A 52 24.79 -21.13 19.19
C ASP A 52 23.94 -20.81 17.95
N PRO A 53 22.61 -20.55 18.08
CA PRO A 53 21.71 -20.43 16.94
C PRO A 53 21.81 -19.06 16.24
N SER A 54 22.96 -18.38 16.33
CA SER A 54 23.23 -17.16 15.57
C SER A 54 23.54 -17.48 14.09
N SER A 55 22.64 -18.21 13.42
CA SER A 55 22.67 -18.25 11.96
C SER A 55 22.48 -16.82 11.45
N SER A 56 23.53 -16.25 10.88
CA SER A 56 23.54 -14.88 10.37
C SER A 56 22.48 -14.75 9.26
N ILE A 57 21.35 -14.14 9.59
CA ILE A 57 20.33 -13.77 8.60
C ILE A 57 21.01 -12.87 7.59
N THR A 58 21.00 -13.28 6.33
CA THR A 58 21.52 -12.49 5.22
C THR A 58 20.33 -12.00 4.42
N LEU A 59 20.11 -10.68 4.38
CA LEU A 59 19.10 -10.14 3.46
C LEU A 59 19.48 -10.49 2.02
N PRO A 60 18.50 -10.65 1.12
CA PRO A 60 18.77 -10.87 -0.29
C PRO A 60 19.66 -9.75 -0.82
N GLN A 61 20.92 -10.08 -1.05
CA GLN A 61 21.97 -9.20 -1.58
C GLN A 61 21.72 -9.02 -3.08
N LEU A 62 20.68 -8.28 -3.40
CA LEU A 62 20.41 -7.87 -4.77
C LEU A 62 21.01 -6.49 -4.94
N SER A 63 22.08 -6.42 -5.74
CA SER A 63 22.77 -5.17 -6.12
C SER A 63 21.82 -4.11 -6.69
N THR A 64 20.59 -4.49 -7.05
CA THR A 64 19.57 -3.65 -7.63
C THR A 64 18.57 -3.09 -6.63
N TYR A 65 18.53 -3.55 -5.37
CA TYR A 65 17.54 -3.11 -4.38
C TYR A 65 18.15 -2.33 -3.22
N THR A 66 17.58 -1.15 -2.96
CA THR A 66 17.91 -0.34 -1.77
C THR A 66 16.89 -0.58 -0.68
N TYR A 67 17.35 -1.01 0.49
CA TYR A 67 16.53 -1.18 1.69
C TYR A 67 16.47 0.15 2.45
N ILE A 68 15.26 0.64 2.70
CA ILE A 68 15.02 1.89 3.41
C ILE A 68 14.14 1.56 4.61
N PRO A 69 14.67 1.58 5.84
CA PRO A 69 13.83 1.51 7.02
C PRO A 69 13.11 2.85 7.08
N VAL A 70 11.78 2.81 7.03
CA VAL A 70 10.95 3.98 7.14
C VAL A 70 10.63 4.14 8.62
N PRO A 71 11.32 5.04 9.34
CA PRO A 71 11.03 5.28 10.74
C PRO A 71 9.57 5.63 10.90
N ASP A 72 9.07 5.40 12.11
CA ASP A 72 7.72 5.76 12.44
C ASP A 72 7.46 7.20 12.01
N LEU A 73 6.63 7.37 10.96
CA LEU A 73 6.27 8.68 10.44
C LEU A 73 5.52 9.47 11.51
N THR A 74 5.11 8.82 12.60
CA THR A 74 4.83 9.44 13.88
C THR A 74 6.12 9.77 14.66
N VAL A 75 6.98 10.58 14.02
CA VAL A 75 7.52 11.74 14.72
C VAL A 75 8.56 11.42 15.81
N ARG A 76 9.25 10.27 15.85
CA ARG A 76 10.22 9.99 16.93
C ARG A 76 11.71 9.92 16.57
N ASP A 77 12.09 9.52 15.36
CA ASP A 77 13.52 9.21 15.13
C ASP A 77 14.18 9.88 13.89
N SER A 78 13.55 10.89 13.27
CA SER A 78 14.06 11.46 12.01
C SER A 78 15.20 12.49 12.12
N ILE A 79 15.86 12.65 13.28
CA ILE A 79 16.96 13.63 13.43
C ILE A 79 18.30 13.05 12.93
N ASN A 80 18.46 11.74 12.82
CA ASN A 80 19.67 11.13 12.23
C ASN A 80 19.69 11.17 10.68
N GLY A 81 19.15 12.23 10.09
CA GLY A 81 19.45 12.63 8.71
C GLY A 81 18.64 11.98 7.58
N THR A 82 18.07 10.78 7.75
CA THR A 82 17.45 10.11 6.57
C THR A 82 16.11 10.68 6.14
N LEU A 83 15.13 10.91 7.01
CA LEU A 83 13.84 11.47 6.56
C LEU A 83 13.81 13.00 6.53
N ALA A 84 14.67 13.64 7.32
CA ALA A 84 14.83 15.08 7.31
C ALA A 84 15.27 15.57 5.91
N SER A 85 16.22 14.84 5.33
CA SER A 85 16.74 15.07 3.98
C SER A 85 15.75 14.72 2.87
N TYR A 86 14.59 14.09 3.14
CA TYR A 86 13.59 13.80 2.10
C TYR A 86 12.54 14.90 1.93
N LEU A 87 12.45 15.90 2.80
CA LEU A 87 11.54 17.05 2.60
C LEU A 87 12.30 18.24 2.00
N GLN A 88 13.07 17.99 0.95
CA GLN A 88 13.75 19.04 0.19
C GLN A 88 12.75 19.79 -0.70
N PRO A 89 13.05 21.03 -1.12
CA PRO A 89 12.34 21.70 -2.19
C PRO A 89 12.09 20.76 -3.38
N ASP A 90 10.92 20.91 -3.98
CA ASP A 90 10.39 20.12 -5.09
C ASP A 90 10.04 18.64 -4.84
N VAL A 91 10.26 18.13 -3.63
CA VAL A 91 9.81 16.76 -3.29
C VAL A 91 8.28 16.71 -3.18
N ASN A 92 7.68 15.75 -3.87
CA ASN A 92 6.25 15.47 -3.72
C ASN A 92 5.99 14.79 -2.36
N VAL A 93 4.95 15.25 -1.66
CA VAL A 93 4.57 14.78 -0.33
C VAL A 93 3.07 14.53 -0.27
N TRP A 94 2.66 13.60 0.58
CA TRP A 94 1.29 13.55 1.07
C TRP A 94 1.16 14.41 2.32
N VAL A 95 0.15 15.28 2.34
CA VAL A 95 -0.23 16.04 3.52
C VAL A 95 -1.35 15.31 4.24
N TYR A 96 -1.17 15.03 5.52
CA TYR A 96 -2.16 14.34 6.36
C TYR A 96 -3.00 15.34 7.14
N SER A 97 -4.32 15.13 7.19
CA SER A 97 -5.22 15.98 7.99
C SER A 97 -4.98 15.77 9.48
N SER A 98 -4.77 16.84 10.25
CA SER A 98 -4.69 16.76 11.72
C SER A 98 -6.05 16.75 12.42
N SER A 99 -7.16 16.74 11.67
CA SER A 99 -8.50 16.85 12.23
C SER A 99 -9.00 15.52 12.80
N GLY A 100 -9.08 15.43 14.13
CA GLY A 100 -9.73 14.33 14.86
C GLY A 100 -9.06 13.97 16.18
N LYS A 101 -9.84 13.46 17.15
CA LYS A 101 -9.32 12.94 18.44
C LYS A 101 -8.35 11.75 18.25
N LYS A 102 -8.49 11.01 17.16
CA LYS A 102 -7.57 9.95 16.76
C LYS A 102 -6.53 10.60 15.84
N ARG A 103 -5.31 10.79 16.33
CA ARG A 103 -4.17 11.44 15.62
C ARG A 103 -3.70 10.69 14.37
N THR A 104 -4.41 9.66 13.90
CA THR A 104 -4.13 8.98 12.64
C THR A 104 -4.66 9.84 11.50
N GLY A 105 -3.84 10.81 11.07
CA GLY A 105 -4.20 11.69 9.98
C GLY A 105 -4.56 10.89 8.72
N ARG A 106 -5.68 11.25 8.08
CA ARG A 106 -6.05 10.73 6.76
C ARG A 106 -5.23 11.48 5.72
N ALA A 107 -4.75 10.79 4.69
CA ALA A 107 -4.13 11.45 3.55
C ALA A 107 -5.14 12.44 2.97
N PHE A 108 -4.78 13.72 2.96
CA PHE A 108 -5.66 14.81 2.52
C PHE A 108 -5.42 15.09 1.04
N LEU A 109 -4.24 15.62 0.72
CA LEU A 109 -3.89 16.01 -0.64
C LEU A 109 -2.39 15.79 -0.88
N LYS A 110 -2.05 15.44 -2.12
CA LYS A 110 -0.67 15.49 -2.60
C LYS A 110 -0.27 16.95 -2.74
N ALA A 111 0.91 17.29 -2.24
CA ALA A 111 1.53 18.59 -2.37
C ALA A 111 2.99 18.44 -2.79
N ARG A 112 3.64 19.56 -3.06
CA ARG A 112 5.07 19.65 -3.33
C ARG A 112 5.71 20.54 -2.27
N VAL A 113 6.83 20.12 -1.71
CA VAL A 113 7.61 20.98 -0.81
C VAL A 113 8.13 22.18 -1.59
N VAL A 114 7.88 23.39 -1.10
CA VAL A 114 8.40 24.63 -1.69
C VAL A 114 9.73 24.95 -1.04
N HIS A 115 9.69 25.11 0.29
CA HIS A 115 10.84 25.40 1.10
C HIS A 115 10.51 25.02 2.54
N GLU A 116 11.53 24.61 3.29
CA GLU A 116 11.46 24.52 4.72
C GLU A 116 11.96 25.85 5.29
N GLU A 117 11.11 26.55 6.04
CA GLU A 117 11.53 27.74 6.78
C GLU A 117 12.51 27.28 7.87
N VAL A 118 13.79 27.24 7.53
CA VAL A 118 14.87 26.92 8.46
C VAL A 118 15.63 28.19 8.75
N ASP A 119 15.39 28.75 9.94
CA ASP A 119 16.39 29.61 10.56
C ASP A 119 17.46 28.70 11.16
N GLU A 120 18.64 28.67 10.53
CA GLU A 120 19.75 27.77 10.91
C GLU A 120 20.23 28.06 12.33
N GLU A 121 20.19 29.33 12.75
CA GLU A 121 20.56 29.74 14.12
C GLU A 121 19.53 29.22 15.14
N GLU A 122 18.28 29.07 14.73
CA GLU A 122 17.19 28.55 15.56
C GLU A 122 17.28 27.04 15.80
N ILE A 123 18.06 26.27 15.02
CA ILE A 123 18.22 24.82 15.24
C ILE A 123 19.11 24.54 16.46
N ILE A 124 20.12 25.36 16.69
CA ILE A 124 21.17 25.07 17.67
C ILE A 124 20.61 25.23 19.08
N GLY A 125 20.31 24.11 19.74
CA GLY A 125 19.91 24.07 21.15
C GLY A 125 18.41 23.92 21.43
N LYS A 126 17.56 23.75 20.40
CA LYS A 126 16.12 23.48 20.59
C LYS A 126 15.83 22.04 20.95
N ASP A 127 14.81 21.85 21.81
CA ASP A 127 14.28 20.51 22.13
C ASP A 127 13.60 19.88 20.91
N PHE A 128 13.63 18.56 20.87
CA PHE A 128 13.01 17.74 19.84
C PHE A 128 11.55 18.08 19.60
N ASN A 129 10.80 18.38 20.66
CA ASN A 129 9.38 18.73 20.56
C ASN A 129 9.16 19.99 19.72
N GLU A 130 10.10 20.93 19.73
CA GLU A 130 10.03 22.16 18.95
C GLU A 130 10.30 21.91 17.46
N ILE A 131 11.22 20.98 17.13
CA ILE A 131 11.53 20.61 15.74
C ILE A 131 10.33 19.93 15.06
N LYS A 132 9.52 19.16 15.81
CA LYS A 132 8.35 18.43 15.27
C LYS A 132 7.19 19.31 14.85
N ASP A 133 7.04 20.42 15.57
CA ASP A 133 6.00 21.40 15.31
C ASP A 133 6.43 22.42 14.25
N ARG A 134 7.66 22.30 13.74
CA ARG A 134 8.10 23.04 12.55
C ARG A 134 7.16 22.77 11.39
N ARG A 135 6.97 23.82 10.61
CA ARG A 135 6.12 23.77 9.45
C ARG A 135 6.96 23.87 8.20
N VAL A 136 6.56 23.13 7.20
CA VAL A 136 7.15 23.14 5.87
C VAL A 136 6.13 23.80 4.95
N LEU A 137 6.60 24.73 4.13
CA LEU A 137 5.74 25.36 3.14
C LEU A 137 5.56 24.37 1.98
N VAL A 138 4.31 23.99 1.73
CA VAL A 138 3.94 23.06 0.65
C VAL A 138 3.01 23.75 -0.34
N LYS A 139 3.15 23.43 -1.63
CA LYS A 139 2.32 23.89 -2.74
C LYS A 139 1.47 22.76 -3.27
N TYR A 140 0.17 22.97 -3.30
CA TYR A 140 -0.78 22.01 -3.87
C TYR A 140 -0.86 22.17 -5.40
N PRO A 141 -1.36 21.15 -6.12
CA PRO A 141 -1.50 21.21 -7.58
C PRO A 141 -2.28 22.42 -8.10
N LYS A 142 -3.23 22.95 -7.30
CA LYS A 142 -4.01 24.16 -7.62
C LYS A 142 -3.21 25.47 -7.48
N GLY A 143 -1.93 25.39 -7.13
CA GLY A 143 -1.05 26.55 -6.96
C GLY A 143 -1.06 27.16 -5.55
N SER A 144 -2.07 26.85 -4.73
CA SER A 144 -2.15 27.32 -3.35
C SER A 144 -1.02 26.76 -2.47
N THR A 145 -0.55 27.57 -1.53
CA THR A 145 0.54 27.23 -0.62
C THR A 145 0.08 27.28 0.82
N TYR A 146 0.52 26.31 1.63
CA TYR A 146 0.20 26.25 3.05
C TYR A 146 1.39 25.79 3.85
N SER A 147 1.47 26.28 5.07
CA SER A 147 2.46 25.87 6.05
C SER A 147 1.94 24.67 6.83
N ALA A 148 2.43 23.48 6.50
CA ALA A 148 2.00 22.20 7.07
C ALA A 148 3.01 21.70 8.10
N ARG A 149 2.55 21.14 9.23
CA ARG A 149 3.47 20.55 10.21
C ARG A 149 4.27 19.43 9.56
N ARG A 150 5.59 19.41 9.80
CA ARG A 150 6.50 18.38 9.27
C ARG A 150 6.02 16.96 9.60
N SER A 151 5.51 16.79 10.82
CA SER A 151 4.88 15.57 11.32
C SER A 151 3.66 15.06 10.52
N LEU A 152 3.09 15.90 9.67
CA LEU A 152 1.94 15.59 8.81
C LEU A 152 2.33 15.46 7.35
N LEU A 153 3.63 15.36 7.04
CA LEU A 153 4.13 15.19 5.69
C LEU A 153 4.77 13.80 5.55
N SER A 154 4.44 13.10 4.47
CA SER A 154 5.13 11.87 4.08
C SER A 154 5.69 12.04 2.67
N PRO A 155 7.01 11.93 2.48
CA PRO A 155 7.63 12.05 1.17
C PRO A 155 7.18 10.92 0.25
N ILE A 156 6.89 11.26 -1.00
CA ILE A 156 6.59 10.32 -2.08
C ILE A 156 7.90 10.03 -2.79
N LEU A 157 8.40 8.81 -2.61
CA LEU A 157 9.54 8.30 -3.35
C LEU A 157 9.12 8.15 -4.81
N GLU A 158 9.77 8.93 -5.68
CA GLU A 158 9.53 8.85 -7.10
C GLU A 158 10.53 7.89 -7.74
N PRO A 159 10.08 6.97 -8.62
CA PRO A 159 11.01 6.26 -9.47
C PRO A 159 11.77 7.29 -10.28
N VAL A 160 13.09 7.16 -10.35
CA VAL A 160 13.96 8.05 -11.11
C VAL A 160 13.76 7.72 -12.59
N SER A 161 12.64 8.17 -13.17
CA SER A 161 12.28 7.86 -14.55
C SER A 161 13.17 8.56 -15.58
N ASP A 162 13.96 9.55 -15.16
CA ASP A 162 15.01 10.16 -15.98
C ASP A 162 16.12 10.71 -15.08
N ALA A 163 17.25 10.00 -15.00
CA ALA A 163 18.50 10.50 -14.40
C ALA A 163 19.04 11.78 -15.07
N ARG A 164 18.34 12.30 -16.09
CA ARG A 164 18.68 13.53 -16.82
C ARG A 164 18.20 14.81 -16.14
N TYR A 165 17.25 14.76 -15.19
CA TYR A 165 16.67 15.97 -14.60
C TYR A 165 17.32 16.44 -13.28
N ILE A 166 18.18 15.63 -12.65
CA ILE A 166 18.88 16.01 -11.39
C ILE A 166 20.20 16.76 -11.68
N PHE A 167 20.75 16.61 -12.88
CA PHE A 167 21.86 17.44 -13.33
C PHE A 167 21.32 18.71 -13.97
N GLY A 168 20.93 19.65 -13.12
CA GLY A 168 20.86 21.04 -13.54
C GLY A 168 22.19 21.40 -14.20
N THR A 169 22.14 21.62 -15.50
CA THR A 169 23.27 22.14 -16.28
C THR A 169 23.71 23.43 -15.64
N GLU A 170 24.87 23.37 -15.00
CA GLU A 170 25.90 24.38 -14.90
C GLU A 170 25.42 25.84 -14.96
N ASN A 171 25.39 26.49 -13.80
CA ASN A 171 26.00 27.82 -13.67
C ASN A 171 26.63 27.91 -12.28
N GLY A 172 27.96 27.91 -12.28
CA GLY A 172 28.77 27.52 -11.14
C GLY A 172 28.59 28.37 -9.89
N ARG A 173 28.32 27.68 -8.79
CA ARG A 173 28.85 27.99 -7.45
C ARG A 173 28.71 26.73 -6.59
N SER A 174 29.81 26.02 -6.47
CA SER A 174 29.96 24.82 -5.64
C SER A 174 29.82 25.20 -4.17
N SER A 175 28.63 24.95 -3.59
CA SER A 175 28.48 24.79 -2.14
C SER A 175 28.55 23.30 -1.83
N SER A 176 29.75 22.86 -1.48
CA SER A 176 30.09 21.50 -1.11
C SER A 176 29.84 21.29 0.39
N SER A 177 28.77 20.59 0.76
CA SER A 177 28.75 19.83 2.03
C SER A 177 27.61 18.82 2.20
N TRP A 178 26.49 18.91 1.47
CA TRP A 178 25.35 17.99 1.70
C TRP A 178 24.71 17.35 0.46
N GLN A 179 25.29 17.50 -0.73
CA GLN A 179 24.85 16.80 -1.96
C GLN A 179 25.22 15.29 -1.96
N GLY A 180 25.46 14.71 -0.79
CA GLY A 180 25.80 13.29 -0.64
C GLY A 180 24.58 12.38 -0.86
N ASN A 181 24.76 11.41 -1.75
CA ASN A 181 24.03 10.15 -1.90
C ASN A 181 22.66 10.08 -2.60
N LEU A 182 21.98 11.16 -2.97
CA LEU A 182 20.75 11.01 -3.78
C LEU A 182 21.03 10.81 -5.28
N SER A 183 22.11 11.39 -5.79
CA SER A 183 22.52 11.30 -7.20
C SER A 183 23.14 9.96 -7.58
N SER A 184 23.61 9.16 -6.61
CA SER A 184 24.06 7.77 -6.83
C SER A 184 22.92 6.75 -6.73
N LEU A 185 21.73 7.16 -6.29
CA LEU A 185 20.53 6.34 -6.41
C LEU A 185 19.98 6.50 -7.83
N SER A 186 20.66 5.90 -8.81
CA SER A 186 20.15 5.68 -10.18
C SER A 186 19.00 4.65 -10.16
N CYS A 187 18.01 4.91 -9.30
CA CYS A 187 17.46 3.94 -8.36
C CYS A 187 16.74 2.79 -9.07
N GLY A 188 17.35 1.61 -8.97
CA GLY A 188 16.65 0.35 -9.15
C GLY A 188 15.49 0.21 -8.16
N SER A 189 14.77 -0.88 -8.25
CA SER A 189 13.65 -1.17 -7.37
C SER A 189 13.99 -0.97 -5.88
N CYS A 190 13.05 -0.48 -5.06
CA CYS A 190 13.31 -0.17 -3.65
C CYS A 190 12.50 -1.07 -2.70
N VAL A 191 13.04 -1.35 -1.50
CA VAL A 191 12.32 -2.02 -0.41
C VAL A 191 12.15 -1.06 0.77
N LEU A 192 10.91 -0.67 1.05
CA LEU A 192 10.55 0.12 2.23
C LEU A 192 10.17 -0.81 3.36
N VAL A 193 10.76 -0.63 4.54
CA VAL A 193 10.47 -1.48 5.70
C VAL A 193 9.81 -0.63 6.79
N ALA A 194 8.61 -1.02 7.20
CA ALA A 194 7.86 -0.40 8.29
C ALA A 194 7.76 -1.38 9.48
N SER A 195 7.95 -0.87 10.69
CA SER A 195 7.79 -1.64 11.93
C SER A 195 6.32 -1.78 12.35
N GLU A 196 5.50 -0.75 12.09
CA GLU A 196 4.12 -0.64 12.56
C GLU A 196 3.10 -0.67 11.40
N THR A 197 1.92 -1.24 11.68
CA THR A 197 0.84 -1.40 10.70
C THR A 197 0.34 -0.07 10.15
N ASP A 198 0.24 0.98 10.97
CA ASP A 198 -0.22 2.29 10.50
C ASP A 198 0.75 2.90 9.49
N ASN A 199 2.07 2.74 9.71
CA ASN A 199 3.09 3.22 8.77
C ASN A 199 3.11 2.40 7.49
N TYR A 200 3.01 1.08 7.61
CA TYR A 200 2.88 0.18 6.45
C TYR A 200 1.71 0.58 5.54
N ARG A 201 0.51 0.71 6.12
CA ARG A 201 -0.71 1.10 5.39
C ARG A 201 -0.52 2.47 4.74
N ARG A 202 0.03 3.42 5.50
CA ARG A 202 0.32 4.77 5.02
C ARG A 202 1.26 4.75 3.80
N LEU A 203 2.34 3.96 3.85
CA LEU A 203 3.27 3.80 2.73
C LEU A 203 2.60 3.17 1.52
N CYS A 204 1.79 2.13 1.70
CA CYS A 204 1.04 1.51 0.62
C CYS A 204 0.14 2.53 -0.10
N HIS A 205 -0.65 3.29 0.66
CA HIS A 205 -1.49 4.36 0.12
C HIS A 205 -0.68 5.48 -0.56
N THR A 206 0.47 5.83 0.02
CA THR A 206 1.31 6.95 -0.43
C THR A 206 1.98 6.66 -1.77
N HIS A 207 2.52 5.44 -1.92
CA HIS A 207 3.42 5.13 -3.02
C HIS A 207 2.76 4.38 -4.17
N ALA A 208 1.58 3.81 -4.00
CA ALA A 208 0.83 3.20 -5.09
C ALA A 208 0.15 4.28 -5.95
N ARG A 209 0.27 4.20 -7.28
CA ARG A 209 -0.15 5.26 -8.20
C ARG A 209 -1.29 4.81 -9.11
N LYS A 210 -2.04 5.79 -9.62
CA LYS A 210 -3.06 5.54 -10.64
C LYS A 210 -2.41 4.86 -11.85
N GLY A 211 -3.09 3.82 -12.34
CA GLY A 211 -2.64 3.03 -13.48
C GLY A 211 -1.66 1.90 -13.12
N GLU A 212 -1.14 1.84 -11.88
CA GLU A 212 -0.27 0.73 -11.46
C GLU A 212 -1.06 -0.53 -11.08
N ALA A 213 -0.37 -1.66 -11.11
CA ALA A 213 -0.80 -2.92 -10.53
C ALA A 213 -0.25 -3.06 -9.11
N PHE A 214 -1.14 -3.25 -8.13
CA PHE A 214 -0.81 -3.35 -6.71
C PHE A 214 -1.20 -4.73 -6.17
N LEU A 215 -0.23 -5.43 -5.60
CA LEU A 215 -0.39 -6.72 -4.95
C LEU A 215 -0.14 -6.58 -3.44
N GLU A 216 -1.05 -7.09 -2.61
CA GLU A 216 -0.82 -7.23 -1.17
C GLU A 216 -0.78 -8.71 -0.77
N ILE A 217 0.30 -9.12 -0.09
CA ILE A 217 0.49 -10.45 0.49
C ILE A 217 0.31 -10.38 2.01
N GLY A 218 -0.54 -11.23 2.56
CA GLY A 218 -1.01 -11.12 3.93
C GLY A 218 -2.07 -10.02 4.07
N CYS A 219 -3.04 -10.00 3.15
CA CYS A 219 -4.04 -8.92 3.10
C CYS A 219 -5.08 -8.97 4.23
N ASP A 220 -5.14 -10.06 5.00
CA ASP A 220 -6.11 -10.29 6.07
C ASP A 220 -7.55 -10.01 5.55
N TYR A 221 -8.29 -9.10 6.20
CA TYR A 221 -9.64 -8.72 5.78
C TYR A 221 -9.71 -7.71 4.63
N GLY A 222 -8.59 -7.38 3.96
CA GLY A 222 -8.55 -6.55 2.75
C GLY A 222 -8.61 -5.03 2.96
N PHE A 223 -8.45 -4.53 4.18
CA PHE A 223 -8.59 -3.08 4.47
C PHE A 223 -7.49 -2.22 3.84
N CYS A 224 -6.26 -2.71 3.79
CA CYS A 224 -5.13 -1.93 3.26
C CYS A 224 -5.27 -1.77 1.74
N ILE A 225 -5.45 -2.88 1.01
CA ILE A 225 -5.69 -2.84 -0.43
C ILE A 225 -6.91 -2.01 -0.83
N GLU A 226 -7.99 -2.03 -0.04
CA GLU A 226 -9.16 -1.19 -0.33
C GLU A 226 -8.85 0.30 -0.18
N MET A 227 -8.13 0.66 0.87
CA MET A 227 -7.68 2.03 1.10
C MET A 227 -6.78 2.51 -0.06
N VAL A 228 -5.88 1.65 -0.54
CA VAL A 228 -5.04 1.91 -1.72
C VAL A 228 -5.90 2.13 -2.97
N GLY A 229 -6.88 1.25 -3.21
CA GLY A 229 -7.79 1.35 -4.35
C GLY A 229 -8.52 2.69 -4.42
N ARG A 230 -9.06 3.16 -3.28
CA ARG A 230 -9.67 4.48 -3.17
C ARG A 230 -8.69 5.60 -3.49
N GLY A 231 -7.46 5.51 -2.98
CA GLY A 231 -6.40 6.49 -3.26
C GLY A 231 -6.06 6.61 -4.75
N MET A 232 -6.14 5.50 -5.51
CA MET A 232 -5.88 5.48 -6.95
C MET A 232 -7.01 6.09 -7.80
N GLU A 233 -8.24 6.16 -7.29
CA GLU A 233 -9.40 6.67 -8.04
C GLU A 233 -9.55 8.20 -7.99
N VAL A 234 -9.08 8.85 -6.92
CA VAL A 234 -9.44 10.25 -6.56
C VAL A 234 -8.77 11.34 -7.42
N ASP A 235 -7.77 11.03 -8.26
CA ASP A 235 -6.94 12.06 -8.93
C ASP A 235 -7.59 12.80 -10.14
N GLU A 236 -8.81 12.44 -10.56
CA GLU A 236 -9.46 13.09 -11.72
C GLU A 236 -10.81 13.75 -11.44
N THR A 237 -11.61 13.20 -10.54
CA THR A 237 -12.98 13.67 -10.33
C THR A 237 -13.06 15.01 -9.58
N GLU A 238 -12.07 15.32 -8.73
CA GLU A 238 -12.01 16.63 -8.07
C GLU A 238 -11.54 17.76 -9.00
N LYS A 239 -10.91 17.47 -10.14
CA LYS A 239 -10.50 18.49 -11.12
C LYS A 239 -11.67 19.02 -11.96
N LEU A 240 -12.77 18.26 -12.07
CA LEU A 240 -13.91 18.61 -12.93
C LEU A 240 -15.00 19.35 -12.16
N LYS A 241 -15.35 18.93 -10.94
CA LYS A 241 -16.48 19.50 -10.18
C LYS A 241 -16.30 20.94 -9.69
N GLU A 242 -15.08 21.47 -9.69
CA GLU A 242 -14.86 22.88 -9.33
C GLU A 242 -14.89 23.81 -10.54
N ARG A 243 -14.65 23.33 -11.78
CA ARG A 243 -14.76 24.18 -12.97
C ARG A 243 -16.20 24.64 -13.22
N ASP A 244 -17.18 23.86 -12.78
CA ASP A 244 -18.59 24.20 -12.91
C ASP A 244 -19.07 25.24 -11.87
N ARG A 245 -18.25 25.58 -10.85
CA ARG A 245 -18.63 26.55 -9.81
C ARG A 245 -18.24 28.00 -10.12
N ASP A 246 -17.28 28.23 -11.01
CA ASP A 246 -16.76 29.57 -11.28
C ASP A 246 -17.45 30.29 -12.45
N GLY A 247 -18.56 29.75 -12.97
CA GLY A 247 -19.68 30.54 -13.50
C GLY A 247 -19.37 31.64 -14.52
N GLU A 248 -18.49 31.42 -15.50
CA GLU A 248 -18.33 32.33 -16.64
C GLU A 248 -18.22 31.55 -17.97
N GLY A 249 -19.32 31.49 -18.73
CA GLY A 249 -19.32 31.13 -20.15
C GLY A 249 -20.33 30.07 -20.59
N GLU A 250 -21.62 30.39 -20.58
CA GLU A 250 -22.69 29.54 -21.15
C GLU A 250 -22.63 29.36 -22.69
N GLU A 251 -21.72 30.03 -23.41
CA GLU A 251 -21.75 30.08 -24.89
C GLU A 251 -20.77 29.14 -25.63
N ALA A 252 -19.98 28.30 -24.93
CA ALA A 252 -19.03 27.38 -25.58
C ALA A 252 -19.48 25.89 -25.63
N ALA A 253 -20.70 25.58 -25.20
CA ALA A 253 -21.12 24.21 -24.90
C ALA A 253 -21.52 23.33 -26.11
N GLU A 254 -21.60 23.85 -27.33
CA GLU A 254 -22.21 23.11 -28.46
C GLU A 254 -21.22 22.46 -29.45
N GLN A 255 -19.90 22.63 -29.31
CA GLN A 255 -18.92 22.09 -30.29
C GLN A 255 -18.00 20.95 -29.80
N ALA A 256 -18.20 20.39 -28.61
CA ALA A 256 -17.27 19.39 -28.04
C ALA A 256 -17.83 17.94 -27.92
N GLN A 257 -18.91 17.60 -28.63
CA GLN A 257 -19.66 16.34 -28.39
C GLN A 257 -19.13 15.04 -29.05
N THR A 258 -17.92 15.00 -29.62
CA THR A 258 -17.39 13.77 -30.26
C THR A 258 -16.06 13.24 -29.71
N SER A 259 -15.54 13.76 -28.60
CA SER A 259 -14.41 13.11 -27.93
C SER A 259 -14.94 11.94 -27.08
N THR A 260 -14.66 10.71 -27.51
CA THR A 260 -14.85 9.49 -26.71
C THR A 260 -14.25 9.70 -25.32
N ALA A 261 -15.12 9.88 -24.31
CA ALA A 261 -14.69 10.17 -22.95
C ALA A 261 -13.70 9.09 -22.49
N PRO A 262 -12.56 9.46 -21.87
CA PRO A 262 -11.59 8.50 -21.38
C PRO A 262 -12.29 7.59 -20.37
N THR A 263 -12.43 6.31 -20.72
CA THR A 263 -12.96 5.31 -19.79
C THR A 263 -11.99 5.23 -18.63
N SER A 264 -12.38 5.71 -17.46
CA SER A 264 -11.55 5.62 -16.26
C SER A 264 -11.26 4.14 -15.97
N SER A 265 -10.04 3.69 -16.24
CA SER A 265 -9.66 2.31 -15.97
C SER A 265 -9.71 2.05 -14.47
N LYS A 266 -10.48 1.05 -14.06
CA LYS A 266 -10.55 0.56 -12.67
C LYS A 266 -9.13 0.28 -12.14
N PRO A 267 -8.84 0.56 -10.85
CA PRO A 267 -7.54 0.22 -10.26
C PRO A 267 -7.28 -1.29 -10.33
N ARG A 268 -6.01 -1.65 -10.58
CA ARG A 268 -5.56 -3.03 -10.73
C ARG A 268 -5.00 -3.51 -9.39
N LEU A 269 -5.83 -4.24 -8.64
CA LEU A 269 -5.57 -4.63 -7.27
C LEU A 269 -5.69 -6.15 -7.14
N LEU A 270 -4.83 -6.77 -6.32
CA LEU A 270 -4.91 -8.19 -5.97
C LEU A 270 -4.52 -8.41 -4.51
N GLY A 271 -5.38 -9.08 -3.74
CA GLY A 271 -5.09 -9.47 -2.35
C GLY A 271 -4.81 -10.97 -2.23
N ILE A 272 -3.76 -11.33 -1.49
CA ILE A 272 -3.37 -12.71 -1.23
C ILE A 272 -3.26 -12.91 0.29
N ASP A 273 -3.82 -14.00 0.78
CA ASP A 273 -3.64 -14.44 2.17
C ASP A 273 -3.57 -15.97 2.23
N ILE A 274 -2.98 -16.52 3.29
CA ILE A 274 -2.95 -17.96 3.51
C ILE A 274 -4.24 -18.45 4.20
N SER A 275 -4.95 -17.56 4.92
CA SER A 275 -6.17 -17.85 5.66
C SER A 275 -7.40 -17.82 4.74
N PRO A 276 -8.07 -18.97 4.51
CA PRO A 276 -9.32 -18.99 3.74
C PRO A 276 -10.43 -18.17 4.37
N GLU A 277 -10.48 -18.11 5.71
CA GLU A 277 -11.46 -17.32 6.45
C GLU A 277 -11.27 -15.82 6.20
N SER A 278 -10.03 -15.33 6.28
CA SER A 278 -9.71 -13.92 6.00
C SER A 278 -10.09 -13.55 4.56
N ILE A 279 -9.78 -14.42 3.58
CA ILE A 279 -10.16 -14.23 2.18
C ILE A 279 -11.68 -14.23 1.97
N GLY A 280 -12.42 -15.13 2.63
CA GLY A 280 -13.88 -15.16 2.56
C GLY A 280 -14.51 -13.85 3.07
N LEU A 281 -14.00 -13.35 4.21
CA LEU A 281 -14.44 -12.08 4.78
C LEU A 281 -14.05 -10.87 3.91
N ALA A 282 -12.83 -10.84 3.39
CA ALA A 282 -12.35 -9.79 2.49
C ALA A 282 -13.19 -9.73 1.20
N SER A 283 -13.44 -10.88 0.58
CA SER A 283 -14.22 -11.00 -0.66
C SER A 283 -15.69 -10.58 -0.46
N SER A 284 -16.29 -10.98 0.65
CA SER A 284 -17.65 -10.57 1.01
C SER A 284 -17.75 -9.06 1.24
N LYS A 285 -16.74 -8.49 1.91
CA LYS A 285 -16.71 -7.07 2.27
C LYS A 285 -16.37 -6.16 1.09
N PHE A 286 -15.50 -6.60 0.21
CA PHE A 286 -14.95 -5.81 -0.90
C PHE A 286 -15.10 -6.57 -2.22
N PRO A 287 -16.33 -6.79 -2.71
CA PRO A 287 -16.62 -7.67 -3.85
C PRO A 287 -16.02 -7.21 -5.19
N ASN A 288 -15.50 -5.99 -5.25
CA ASN A 288 -14.86 -5.43 -6.44
C ASN A 288 -13.34 -5.64 -6.47
N ILE A 289 -12.74 -6.20 -5.42
CA ILE A 289 -11.30 -6.48 -5.35
C ILE A 289 -11.13 -8.00 -5.38
N PRO A 290 -10.28 -8.55 -6.26
CA PRO A 290 -10.01 -9.98 -6.28
C PRO A 290 -9.11 -10.38 -5.10
N PHE A 291 -9.50 -11.43 -4.40
CA PHE A 291 -8.78 -12.02 -3.28
C PHE A 291 -8.60 -13.53 -3.49
N TYR A 292 -7.41 -14.07 -3.20
CA TYR A 292 -7.16 -15.50 -3.30
C TYR A 292 -6.37 -16.07 -2.12
N VAL A 293 -6.63 -17.35 -1.85
CA VAL A 293 -5.86 -18.14 -0.89
C VAL A 293 -4.60 -18.65 -1.57
N ALA A 294 -3.42 -18.29 -1.06
CA ALA A 294 -2.14 -18.85 -1.50
C ALA A 294 -1.05 -18.74 -0.43
N ASP A 295 -0.12 -19.70 -0.41
CA ASP A 295 1.08 -19.63 0.42
C ASP A 295 2.25 -19.02 -0.36
N ALA A 296 2.49 -17.73 -0.16
CA ALA A 296 3.56 -16.97 -0.82
C ALA A 296 4.99 -17.45 -0.47
N LEU A 297 5.16 -18.34 0.51
CA LEU A 297 6.47 -18.89 0.86
C LEU A 297 6.87 -20.10 0.00
N THR A 298 5.92 -20.69 -0.73
CA THR A 298 6.13 -21.89 -1.54
C THR A 298 6.26 -21.56 -3.03
N THR A 299 7.01 -22.37 -3.78
CA THR A 299 7.14 -22.23 -5.24
C THR A 299 5.80 -22.38 -5.96
N SER A 300 4.95 -23.30 -5.50
CA SER A 300 3.60 -23.51 -6.05
C SER A 300 2.70 -22.29 -5.79
N GLY A 301 2.72 -21.75 -4.57
CA GLY A 301 1.98 -20.54 -4.25
C GLY A 301 2.46 -19.32 -5.04
N LEU A 302 3.77 -19.14 -5.21
CA LEU A 302 4.31 -18.06 -6.05
C LEU A 302 3.85 -18.18 -7.51
N SER A 303 3.90 -19.39 -8.07
CA SER A 303 3.44 -19.66 -9.44
C SER A 303 1.96 -19.34 -9.60
N PHE A 304 1.14 -19.73 -8.62
CA PHE A 304 -0.28 -19.40 -8.58
C PHE A 304 -0.53 -17.89 -8.52
N ILE A 305 0.16 -17.17 -7.63
CA ILE A 305 0.06 -15.71 -7.50
C ILE A 305 0.40 -15.03 -8.84
N LYS A 306 1.45 -15.50 -9.53
CA LYS A 306 1.85 -14.98 -10.84
C LYS A 306 0.76 -15.13 -11.89
N VAL A 307 0.12 -16.30 -11.95
CA VAL A 307 -1.03 -16.56 -12.84
C VAL A 307 -2.17 -15.59 -12.51
N LYS A 308 -2.54 -15.45 -11.23
CA LYS A 308 -3.60 -14.52 -10.81
C LYS A 308 -3.30 -13.05 -11.09
N CYS A 309 -2.04 -12.63 -10.99
CA CYS A 309 -1.64 -11.28 -11.42
C CYS A 309 -1.92 -11.07 -12.91
N LEU A 310 -1.56 -12.04 -13.76
CA LEU A 310 -1.77 -11.95 -15.20
C LEU A 310 -3.26 -12.03 -15.59
N GLU A 311 -4.07 -12.82 -14.88
CA GLU A 311 -5.51 -12.91 -15.11
C GLU A 311 -6.24 -11.62 -14.71
N GLU A 312 -6.03 -11.16 -13.48
CA GLU A 312 -6.82 -10.06 -12.89
C GLU A 312 -6.27 -8.67 -13.25
N MET A 313 -4.94 -8.51 -13.28
CA MET A 313 -4.29 -7.22 -13.51
C MET A 313 -3.74 -7.08 -14.93
N LYS A 314 -3.71 -8.16 -15.72
CA LYS A 314 -3.14 -8.22 -17.09
C LYS A 314 -1.65 -7.88 -17.15
N THR A 315 -0.96 -7.88 -16.00
CA THR A 315 0.45 -7.55 -15.84
C THR A 315 0.97 -8.13 -14.53
N LEU A 316 2.29 -8.15 -14.36
CA LEU A 316 2.92 -8.32 -13.05
C LEU A 316 2.80 -7.04 -12.20
N PRO A 317 2.82 -7.15 -10.86
CA PRO A 317 2.64 -6.00 -9.98
C PRO A 317 3.79 -5.00 -10.08
N ASP A 318 3.45 -3.72 -10.17
CA ASP A 318 4.40 -2.61 -10.08
C ASP A 318 4.82 -2.36 -8.63
N VAL A 319 3.87 -2.54 -7.70
CA VAL A 319 4.05 -2.36 -6.26
C VAL A 319 3.58 -3.62 -5.54
N VAL A 320 4.42 -4.15 -4.65
CA VAL A 320 4.10 -5.30 -3.81
C VAL A 320 4.17 -4.89 -2.34
N ALA A 321 3.12 -5.17 -1.59
CA ALA A 321 3.07 -4.97 -0.15
C ALA A 321 3.09 -6.33 0.57
N ILE A 322 3.89 -6.46 1.62
CA ILE A 322 4.07 -7.68 2.39
C ILE A 322 3.72 -7.41 3.86
N ASP A 323 2.60 -7.96 4.31
CA ASP A 323 2.18 -8.02 5.71
C ASP A 323 1.78 -9.45 6.10
N ILE A 324 2.69 -10.41 5.91
CA ILE A 324 2.49 -11.82 6.29
C ILE A 324 2.57 -12.04 7.82
N ASN A 325 2.29 -11.00 8.59
CA ASN A 325 2.78 -10.84 9.95
C ASN A 325 1.78 -11.35 11.01
N GLY A 326 1.89 -12.65 11.29
CA GLY A 326 1.82 -13.17 12.67
C GLY A 326 3.21 -13.14 13.31
N ILE A 327 3.42 -13.79 14.45
CA ILE A 327 4.69 -13.92 15.22
C ILE A 327 5.81 -14.64 14.42
N ARG A 328 5.80 -14.58 13.09
CA ARG A 328 6.72 -15.25 12.19
C ARG A 328 8.09 -14.60 12.29
N GLU A 329 9.09 -15.47 12.30
CA GLU A 329 10.50 -15.09 12.30
C GLU A 329 10.88 -14.38 11.00
N ILE A 330 11.95 -13.60 11.07
CA ILE A 330 12.47 -12.77 9.98
C ILE A 330 12.80 -13.59 8.71
N GLU A 331 13.14 -14.86 8.84
CA GLU A 331 13.43 -15.79 7.73
C GLU A 331 12.22 -15.96 6.81
N ALA A 332 11.01 -16.01 7.36
CA ALA A 332 9.79 -16.10 6.54
C ALA A 332 9.55 -14.82 5.74
N VAL A 333 9.85 -13.66 6.32
CA VAL A 333 9.77 -12.36 5.65
C VAL A 333 10.80 -12.27 4.53
N VAL A 334 12.03 -12.70 4.80
CA VAL A 334 13.12 -12.76 3.80
C VAL A 334 12.75 -13.71 2.66
N LYS A 335 12.24 -14.91 2.96
CA LYS A 335 11.81 -15.87 1.95
C LYS A 335 10.69 -15.33 1.08
N CYS A 336 9.69 -14.69 1.68
CA CYS A 336 8.61 -14.03 0.95
C CYS A 336 9.17 -12.91 0.05
N LEU A 337 10.10 -12.11 0.59
CA LEU A 337 10.76 -11.05 -0.16
C LEU A 337 11.46 -11.62 -1.39
N GLU A 338 12.34 -12.63 -1.25
CA GLU A 338 13.01 -13.28 -2.38
C GLU A 338 12.03 -13.71 -3.48
N ASN A 339 10.92 -14.32 -3.09
CA ASN A 339 9.89 -14.79 -4.00
C ASN A 339 9.23 -13.62 -4.77
N VAL A 340 8.87 -12.52 -4.08
CA VAL A 340 8.21 -11.39 -4.75
C VAL A 340 9.16 -10.57 -5.64
N LEU A 341 10.46 -10.59 -5.36
CA LEU A 341 11.44 -9.88 -6.19
C LEU A 341 11.56 -10.48 -7.59
N GLU A 342 11.09 -11.71 -7.79
CA GLU A 342 10.96 -12.35 -9.10
C GLU A 342 9.94 -11.64 -10.01
N PHE A 343 8.97 -10.91 -9.43
CA PHE A 343 8.03 -10.06 -10.18
C PHE A 343 8.68 -8.79 -10.73
N LYS A 344 9.89 -8.45 -10.26
CA LYS A 344 10.60 -7.19 -10.56
C LYS A 344 9.73 -5.94 -10.29
N PRO A 345 9.05 -5.85 -9.13
CA PRO A 345 8.27 -4.66 -8.82
C PRO A 345 9.21 -3.46 -8.71
N ARG A 346 8.73 -2.25 -9.03
CA ARG A 346 9.52 -1.04 -8.78
C ARG A 346 9.64 -0.72 -7.29
N LEU A 347 8.70 -1.23 -6.49
CA LEU A 347 8.63 -0.96 -5.06
C LEU A 347 8.08 -2.16 -4.31
N VAL A 348 8.77 -2.53 -3.23
CA VAL A 348 8.26 -3.44 -2.21
C VAL A 348 8.09 -2.69 -0.90
N ILE A 349 6.97 -2.91 -0.20
CA ILE A 349 6.69 -2.32 1.11
C ILE A 349 6.47 -3.46 2.09
N VAL A 350 7.31 -3.58 3.11
CA VAL A 350 7.32 -4.71 4.04
C VAL A 350 6.95 -4.24 5.43
N LYS A 351 6.01 -4.91 6.09
CA LYS A 351 5.72 -4.71 7.52
C LYS A 351 6.38 -5.78 8.37
N SER A 352 7.51 -5.44 9.00
CA SER A 352 8.22 -6.35 9.91
C SER A 352 9.05 -5.57 10.92
N ARG A 353 8.76 -5.75 12.21
CA ARG A 353 9.57 -5.17 13.30
C ARG A 353 10.99 -5.74 13.32
N ALA A 354 11.15 -7.04 13.06
CA ALA A 354 12.46 -7.68 13.07
C ALA A 354 13.33 -7.20 11.90
N MET A 355 12.77 -7.19 10.69
CA MET A 355 13.49 -6.68 9.51
C MET A 355 13.78 -5.18 9.63
N TYR A 356 12.86 -4.40 10.20
CA TYR A 356 13.09 -2.99 10.46
C TYR A 356 14.34 -2.78 11.32
N LYS A 357 14.42 -3.46 12.47
CA LYS A 357 15.59 -3.37 13.38
C LYS A 357 16.89 -3.77 12.67
N TYR A 358 16.86 -4.89 11.95
CA TYR A 358 18.01 -5.39 11.21
C TYR A 358 18.51 -4.37 10.18
N VAL A 359 17.62 -3.77 9.39
CA VAL A 359 17.99 -2.77 8.37
C VAL A 359 18.45 -1.47 9.01
N ASP A 360 17.90 -1.09 10.17
CA ASP A 360 18.30 0.11 10.91
C ASP A 360 19.70 -0.03 11.52
N GLU A 361 20.05 -1.21 12.05
CA GLU A 361 21.37 -1.53 12.62
C GLU A 361 22.49 -1.63 11.58
N MET A 362 22.16 -1.76 10.28
CA MET A 362 23.13 -1.80 9.18
C MET A 362 23.62 -0.42 8.71
N LYS A 363 23.00 0.66 9.17
CA LYS A 363 23.39 2.04 8.84
C LYS A 363 24.46 2.55 9.80
#